data_AF-A0AAV1NMK0-F1
#
_entry.id   AF-A0AAV1NMK0-F1
#
_cell.length_a   1.000
_cell.length_b   1.000
_cell.length_c   1.000
_cell.angle_alpha   90.00
_cell.angle_beta   90.00
_cell.angle_gamma   90.00
#
_symmetry.space_group_name_H-M   'P 1'
#
loop_
_entity.id
_entity.type
_entity.pdbx_description
1 polymer ?
#
loop_
_entity_poly.entity_id
_entity_poly.type
_entity_poly.pdbx_seq_one_letter_code
_entity_poly.pdbx_strand_id
1 'polypeptide(L)'
;MRRAAAFLVLLLCLYWTRAQGESGGVTGNDITQTEVQSEILGVIATSDQTNITPDIWAELKELRDMAIKHSVELWKLEQENTAIQARLTASESNNAVLEWKMNASDKEVEELKRENTVLMARMKTSENVMEELKKENTDLQSRVTAFEDKSTVLEVRMNASETEVEELKRQNAVLETRMNTSENEVEELKRQNADRPKVAFSFGLTDDGQVGPFSTDITLKFSKVFTNFGQAYSPTTGHFTAPVRGVYYFSFTTVDNRKSVQSVVTLYHNDKRVLWNQNSNDEHGWNRVSNSLVLQLEKGDEVYMVLHGGYTVYDNSGNHSTFNGILLFPL
;
A
#
# COMPACT_ATOMS: atom_id res chain seq x y z
N MET A 1 1.26 57.21 -16.57
CA MET A 1 1.90 58.50 -16.20
C MET A 1 2.40 59.20 -17.46
N ARG A 2 2.41 60.55 -17.44
CA ARG A 2 3.44 61.47 -18.01
C ARG A 2 4.23 60.98 -19.24
N ARG A 3 3.97 61.53 -20.44
CA ARG A 3 4.41 62.86 -20.96
C ARG A 3 5.78 62.79 -21.67
N ALA A 4 5.77 63.01 -22.98
CA ALA A 4 6.86 63.64 -23.74
C ALA A 4 6.21 64.54 -24.80
N ALA A 5 6.38 65.86 -24.70
CA ALA A 5 5.78 66.85 -25.60
C ALA A 5 6.70 68.06 -25.70
N ALA A 6 6.79 68.66 -26.90
CA ALA A 6 7.83 69.62 -27.33
C ALA A 6 9.25 68.98 -27.33
N PHE A 7 10.22 69.41 -28.13
CA PHE A 7 10.47 70.70 -28.83
C PHE A 7 10.62 70.49 -30.36
N LEU A 8 10.19 71.42 -31.23
CA LEU A 8 10.99 72.51 -31.85
C LEU A 8 12.32 72.07 -32.50
N VAL A 9 12.84 72.64 -33.61
CA VAL A 9 12.29 73.42 -34.76
C VAL A 9 13.50 73.76 -35.69
N LEU A 10 13.26 74.17 -36.96
CA LEU A 10 14.26 74.55 -37.99
C LEU A 10 15.20 73.42 -38.52
N LEU A 11 15.78 73.48 -39.74
CA LEU A 11 15.27 73.87 -41.08
C LEU A 11 16.39 73.68 -42.14
N LEU A 12 16.04 73.72 -43.45
CA LEU A 12 16.90 73.82 -44.65
C LEU A 12 17.73 72.54 -44.96
N CYS A 13 17.99 72.13 -46.21
CA CYS A 13 17.58 72.57 -47.56
C CYS A 13 17.58 71.30 -48.47
N LEU A 14 16.95 71.20 -49.65
CA LEU A 14 16.57 72.16 -50.71
C LEU A 14 15.10 71.87 -51.17
N TYR A 15 14.25 72.73 -51.78
CA TYR A 15 14.36 73.80 -52.80
C TYR A 15 14.76 73.29 -54.22
N TRP A 16 14.22 73.72 -55.38
CA TRP A 16 13.15 74.64 -55.86
C TRP A 16 12.01 73.82 -56.53
N THR A 17 10.80 74.26 -56.96
CA THR A 17 9.85 75.42 -56.82
C THR A 17 8.43 74.82 -57.17
N ARG A 18 7.34 75.39 -57.73
CA ARG A 18 6.89 76.70 -58.29
C ARG A 18 5.33 76.69 -58.23
N ALA A 19 4.64 77.59 -57.54
CA ALA A 19 4.10 78.90 -57.97
C ALA A 19 3.06 78.84 -59.14
N GLN A 20 1.86 79.45 -59.08
CA GLN A 20 1.26 80.35 -58.06
C GLN A 20 -0.27 80.58 -58.27
N GLY A 21 -1.01 81.01 -57.22
CA GLY A 21 -2.39 81.59 -57.26
C GLY A 21 -3.53 80.55 -57.26
N GLU A 22 -4.61 80.58 -56.46
CA GLU A 22 -5.41 81.57 -55.69
C GLU A 22 -6.69 82.12 -56.37
N SER A 23 -7.78 82.15 -55.59
CA SER A 23 -9.11 82.76 -55.86
C SER A 23 -9.90 82.17 -57.05
N GLY A 24 -11.24 82.05 -57.02
CA GLY A 24 -12.24 82.35 -55.99
C GLY A 24 -13.57 82.83 -56.61
N GLY A 25 -14.65 82.88 -55.82
CA GLY A 25 -15.84 83.71 -56.11
C GLY A 25 -16.83 83.23 -57.20
N VAL A 26 -18.07 82.96 -56.80
CA VAL A 26 -19.23 82.92 -57.71
C VAL A 26 -19.95 84.27 -57.66
N THR A 27 -20.06 84.97 -58.79
CA THR A 27 -20.93 86.15 -58.97
C THR A 27 -21.30 86.39 -60.43
N GLY A 28 -22.56 86.80 -60.67
CA GLY A 28 -22.90 87.78 -61.71
C GLY A 28 -23.00 87.31 -63.17
N ASN A 29 -24.19 86.83 -63.56
CA ASN A 29 -24.73 87.18 -64.88
C ASN A 29 -25.44 88.53 -64.74
N ASP A 30 -24.75 89.63 -65.04
CA ASP A 30 -25.37 90.95 -65.18
C ASP A 30 -25.54 91.31 -66.66
N ILE A 31 -26.79 91.48 -67.08
CA ILE A 31 -27.14 91.99 -68.41
C ILE A 31 -27.38 93.49 -68.29
N THR A 32 -26.39 94.31 -68.68
CA THR A 32 -26.53 95.78 -68.70
C THR A 32 -26.92 96.29 -70.08
N GLN A 33 -28.05 97.02 -70.13
CA GLN A 33 -28.73 97.49 -71.34
C GLN A 33 -28.49 99.00 -71.56
N THR A 34 -27.75 99.39 -72.61
CA THR A 34 -27.64 100.79 -73.13
C THR A 34 -27.05 100.72 -74.56
N GLU A 35 -27.78 100.94 -75.66
CA GLU A 35 -28.34 102.19 -76.23
C GLU A 35 -27.30 103.25 -76.70
N VAL A 36 -27.27 103.50 -78.03
CA VAL A 36 -26.79 104.73 -78.70
C VAL A 36 -27.62 104.96 -79.97
N GLN A 37 -28.00 106.21 -80.26
CA GLN A 37 -28.90 106.63 -81.37
C GLN A 37 -28.54 108.06 -81.84
N SER A 38 -28.83 108.58 -83.04
CA SER A 38 -29.12 107.98 -84.38
C SER A 38 -29.26 109.11 -85.42
N GLU A 39 -28.76 108.96 -86.66
CA GLU A 39 -28.84 110.00 -87.71
C GLU A 39 -29.05 109.41 -89.15
N ILE A 40 -29.60 110.13 -90.15
CA ILE A 40 -30.77 111.04 -90.17
C ILE A 40 -31.28 111.27 -91.62
N LEU A 41 -32.60 111.44 -91.78
CA LEU A 41 -33.46 112.02 -92.86
C LEU A 41 -32.96 112.32 -94.31
N GLY A 42 -33.86 112.10 -95.28
CA GLY A 42 -33.97 112.81 -96.58
C GLY A 42 -33.72 111.95 -97.84
N VAL A 43 -34.32 112.18 -99.03
CA VAL A 43 -35.25 113.23 -99.54
C VAL A 43 -36.27 112.59 -100.52
N ILE A 44 -37.36 113.30 -100.88
CA ILE A 44 -38.54 112.83 -101.64
C ILE A 44 -38.58 113.39 -103.08
N ALA A 45 -39.27 112.69 -104.01
CA ALA A 45 -39.78 113.14 -105.34
C ALA A 45 -38.75 113.29 -106.50
N THR A 46 -39.10 113.14 -107.80
CA THR A 46 -40.42 112.94 -108.46
C THR A 46 -40.33 112.19 -109.82
N SER A 47 -41.50 111.90 -110.41
CA SER A 47 -41.81 111.60 -111.83
C SER A 47 -41.30 110.29 -112.45
N ASP A 48 -42.19 109.29 -112.46
CA ASP A 48 -42.77 108.63 -113.65
C ASP A 48 -41.95 108.60 -114.97
N GLN A 49 -41.87 107.49 -115.72
CA GLN A 49 -42.57 106.19 -115.54
C GLN A 49 -41.86 105.06 -116.30
N THR A 50 -41.65 103.88 -115.68
CA THR A 50 -42.00 102.54 -116.23
C THR A 50 -41.64 101.38 -115.28
N ASN A 51 -42.67 100.63 -114.87
CA ASN A 51 -42.70 99.18 -114.56
C ASN A 51 -41.79 98.51 -113.50
N ILE A 52 -42.49 97.89 -112.52
CA ILE A 52 -42.20 96.61 -111.82
C ILE A 52 -41.18 96.61 -110.66
N THR A 53 -41.68 96.33 -109.44
CA THR A 53 -41.04 95.50 -108.39
C THR A 53 -42.06 95.18 -107.26
N PRO A 54 -41.86 94.13 -106.43
CA PRO A 54 -42.85 93.67 -105.44
C PRO A 54 -42.65 94.26 -104.02
N ASP A 55 -43.69 94.20 -103.19
CA ASP A 55 -43.69 94.76 -101.82
C ASP A 55 -43.08 93.81 -100.77
N ILE A 56 -41.80 94.02 -100.49
CA ILE A 56 -40.96 93.25 -99.56
C ILE A 56 -41.48 93.28 -98.10
N TRP A 57 -42.29 94.27 -97.72
CA TRP A 57 -42.69 94.47 -96.32
C TRP A 57 -43.60 93.37 -95.74
N ALA A 58 -44.29 92.60 -96.58
CA ALA A 58 -45.14 91.49 -96.12
C ALA A 58 -44.29 90.31 -95.60
N GLU A 59 -43.37 89.80 -96.43
CA GLU A 59 -42.49 88.68 -96.07
C GLU A 59 -41.56 89.03 -94.90
N LEU A 60 -41.07 90.27 -94.85
CA LEU A 60 -40.22 90.74 -93.76
C LEU A 60 -40.94 90.68 -92.38
N LYS A 61 -42.27 90.83 -92.37
CA LYS A 61 -43.09 90.77 -91.16
C LYS A 61 -43.37 89.33 -90.72
N GLU A 62 -43.63 88.40 -91.65
CA GLU A 62 -43.73 86.98 -91.30
C GLU A 62 -42.38 86.43 -90.83
N LEU A 63 -41.27 86.81 -91.47
CA LEU A 63 -39.92 86.49 -91.00
C LEU A 63 -39.64 87.01 -89.59
N ARG A 64 -40.08 88.23 -89.27
CA ARG A 64 -39.97 88.79 -87.91
C ARG A 64 -40.78 87.97 -86.90
N ASP A 65 -42.04 87.66 -87.19
CA ASP A 65 -42.92 86.98 -86.24
C ASP A 65 -42.55 85.49 -86.10
N MET A 66 -42.00 84.88 -87.15
CA MET A 66 -41.36 83.56 -87.12
C MET A 66 -40.05 83.57 -86.32
N ALA A 67 -39.22 84.61 -86.44
CA ALA A 67 -38.00 84.76 -85.63
C ALA A 67 -38.34 84.98 -84.14
N ILE A 68 -39.39 85.75 -83.82
CA ILE A 68 -39.90 85.88 -82.46
C ILE A 68 -40.37 84.51 -81.94
N LYS A 69 -41.16 83.76 -82.72
CA LYS A 69 -41.60 82.40 -82.35
C LYS A 69 -40.42 81.47 -82.08
N HIS A 70 -39.43 81.43 -82.99
CA HIS A 70 -38.21 80.63 -82.79
C HIS A 70 -37.39 81.09 -81.58
N SER A 71 -37.36 82.39 -81.25
CA SER A 71 -36.67 82.87 -80.04
C SER A 71 -37.36 82.42 -78.74
N VAL A 72 -38.70 82.34 -78.72
CA VAL A 72 -39.47 81.81 -77.59
C VAL A 72 -39.33 80.29 -77.48
N GLU A 73 -39.31 79.58 -78.61
CA GLU A 73 -39.05 78.14 -78.64
C GLU A 73 -37.60 77.80 -78.23
N LEU A 74 -36.61 78.60 -78.64
CA LEU A 74 -35.23 78.51 -78.16
C LEU A 74 -35.12 78.77 -76.66
N TRP A 75 -35.72 79.84 -76.13
CA TRP A 75 -35.67 80.14 -74.70
C TRP A 75 -36.35 79.04 -73.86
N LYS A 76 -37.45 78.46 -74.36
CA LYS A 76 -38.10 77.30 -73.72
C LYS A 76 -37.19 76.07 -73.75
N LEU A 77 -36.50 75.82 -74.87
CA LEU A 77 -35.51 74.73 -74.98
C LEU A 77 -34.28 74.96 -74.07
N GLU A 78 -33.82 76.20 -73.90
CA GLU A 78 -32.76 76.54 -72.95
C GLU A 78 -33.19 76.31 -71.49
N GLN A 79 -34.43 76.68 -71.13
CA GLN A 79 -35.02 76.37 -69.82
C GLN A 79 -35.15 74.86 -69.59
N GLU A 80 -35.64 74.11 -70.59
CA GLU A 80 -35.76 72.65 -70.50
C GLU A 80 -34.38 71.97 -70.43
N ASN A 81 -33.39 72.45 -71.19
CA ASN A 81 -32.01 71.94 -71.16
C ASN A 81 -31.32 72.27 -69.81
N THR A 82 -31.53 73.46 -69.27
CA THR A 82 -31.06 73.85 -67.93
C THR A 82 -31.70 72.97 -66.84
N ALA A 83 -33.00 72.71 -66.93
CA ALA A 83 -33.71 71.80 -66.03
C ALA A 83 -33.23 70.34 -66.17
N ILE A 84 -32.87 69.90 -67.39
CA ILE A 84 -32.27 68.59 -67.64
C ILE A 84 -30.87 68.51 -67.01
N GLN A 85 -30.01 69.53 -67.17
CA GLN A 85 -28.69 69.59 -66.54
C GLN A 85 -28.78 69.60 -65.00
N ALA A 86 -29.72 70.35 -64.43
CA ALA A 86 -29.97 70.34 -62.98
C ALA A 86 -30.45 68.95 -62.47
N ARG A 87 -31.25 68.23 -63.26
CA ARG A 87 -31.68 66.86 -62.94
C ARG A 87 -30.57 65.82 -63.14
N LEU A 88 -29.71 66.01 -64.15
CA LEU A 88 -28.55 65.16 -64.41
C LEU A 88 -27.53 65.27 -63.26
N THR A 89 -27.11 66.49 -62.91
CA THR A 89 -26.17 66.73 -61.79
C THR A 89 -26.72 66.29 -60.43
N ALA A 90 -28.03 66.41 -60.20
CA ALA A 90 -28.68 65.81 -59.04
C ALA A 90 -28.67 64.27 -59.07
N SER A 91 -28.83 63.65 -60.25
CA SER A 91 -28.73 62.19 -60.42
C SER A 91 -27.30 61.68 -60.25
N GLU A 92 -26.30 62.41 -60.76
CA GLU A 92 -24.87 62.11 -60.58
C GLU A 92 -24.48 62.21 -59.10
N SER A 93 -24.96 63.25 -58.41
CA SER A 93 -24.78 63.40 -56.96
C SER A 93 -25.42 62.25 -56.17
N ASN A 94 -26.64 61.83 -56.54
CA ASN A 94 -27.31 60.67 -55.95
C ASN A 94 -26.53 59.36 -56.21
N ASN A 95 -26.02 59.17 -57.43
CA ASN A 95 -25.19 58.01 -57.77
C ASN A 95 -23.90 57.96 -56.93
N ALA A 96 -23.20 59.09 -56.76
CA ALA A 96 -22.02 59.17 -55.89
C ALA A 96 -22.33 58.85 -54.42
N VAL A 97 -23.50 59.26 -53.91
CA VAL A 97 -23.97 58.89 -52.56
C VAL A 97 -24.31 57.39 -52.46
N LEU A 98 -24.87 56.80 -53.52
CA LEU A 98 -25.15 55.36 -53.58
C LEU A 98 -23.85 54.54 -53.65
N GLU A 99 -22.87 54.94 -54.48
CA GLU A 99 -21.55 54.32 -54.54
C GLU A 99 -20.82 54.40 -53.19
N TRP A 100 -20.85 55.54 -52.50
CA TRP A 100 -20.26 55.66 -51.17
C TRP A 100 -20.92 54.72 -50.15
N LYS A 101 -22.25 54.61 -50.16
CA LYS A 101 -22.99 53.67 -49.30
C LYS A 101 -22.69 52.21 -49.64
N MET A 102 -22.57 51.87 -50.91
CA MET A 102 -22.24 50.52 -51.35
C MET A 102 -20.83 50.14 -50.90
N ASN A 103 -19.83 50.98 -51.18
CA ASN A 103 -18.44 50.81 -50.70
C ASN A 103 -18.31 50.78 -49.15
N ALA A 104 -19.24 51.38 -48.41
CA ALA A 104 -19.31 51.26 -46.96
C ALA A 104 -19.90 49.91 -46.52
N SER A 105 -21.01 49.50 -47.14
CA SER A 105 -21.66 48.20 -46.91
C SER A 105 -20.76 47.01 -47.27
N ASP A 106 -19.96 47.11 -48.34
CA ASP A 106 -19.02 46.07 -48.74
C ASP A 106 -17.92 45.86 -47.68
N LYS A 107 -17.44 46.95 -47.05
CA LYS A 107 -16.48 46.87 -45.95
C LYS A 107 -17.07 46.24 -44.69
N GLU A 108 -18.34 46.55 -44.38
CA GLU A 108 -19.05 45.92 -43.27
C GLU A 108 -19.28 44.42 -43.52
N VAL A 109 -19.61 44.04 -44.76
CA VAL A 109 -19.71 42.63 -45.19
C VAL A 109 -18.37 41.90 -45.11
N GLU A 110 -17.25 42.50 -45.53
CA GLU A 110 -15.92 41.88 -45.38
C GLU A 110 -15.48 41.75 -43.92
N GLU A 111 -15.78 42.73 -43.06
CA GLU A 111 -15.49 42.61 -41.63
C GLU A 111 -16.37 41.54 -40.96
N LEU A 112 -17.66 41.46 -41.30
CA LEU A 112 -18.54 40.37 -40.84
C LEU A 112 -18.09 39.00 -41.33
N LYS A 113 -17.55 38.88 -42.56
CA LYS A 113 -16.88 37.64 -43.03
C LYS A 113 -15.66 37.33 -42.16
N ARG A 114 -14.81 38.34 -41.89
CA ARG A 114 -13.62 38.20 -41.05
C ARG A 114 -13.98 37.72 -39.63
N GLU A 115 -14.98 38.32 -39.00
CA GLU A 115 -15.49 37.89 -37.70
C GLU A 115 -16.03 36.45 -37.74
N ASN A 116 -16.81 36.08 -38.76
CA ASN A 116 -17.30 34.70 -38.92
C ASN A 116 -16.16 33.68 -39.07
N THR A 117 -15.08 34.00 -39.80
CA THR A 117 -13.91 33.09 -39.86
C THR A 117 -13.23 32.92 -38.50
N VAL A 118 -13.15 33.98 -37.68
CA VAL A 118 -12.61 33.93 -36.31
C VAL A 118 -13.54 33.15 -35.38
N LEU A 119 -14.86 33.29 -35.53
CA LEU A 119 -15.85 32.52 -34.76
C LEU A 119 -15.79 31.03 -35.09
N MET A 120 -15.73 30.64 -36.37
CA MET A 120 -15.56 29.23 -36.77
C MET A 120 -14.25 28.63 -36.24
N ALA A 121 -13.15 29.39 -36.28
CA ALA A 121 -11.87 28.95 -35.70
C ALA A 121 -11.99 28.72 -34.18
N ARG A 122 -12.64 29.63 -33.45
CA ARG A 122 -12.91 29.50 -32.01
C ARG A 122 -13.82 28.31 -31.69
N MET A 123 -14.89 28.09 -32.46
CA MET A 123 -15.77 26.93 -32.29
C MET A 123 -14.98 25.63 -32.43
N LYS A 124 -14.18 25.47 -33.49
CA LYS A 124 -13.33 24.29 -33.70
C LYS A 124 -12.32 24.08 -32.56
N THR A 125 -11.75 25.15 -32.00
CA THR A 125 -10.90 25.05 -30.80
C THR A 125 -11.70 24.55 -29.59
N SER A 126 -12.93 25.05 -29.40
CA SER A 126 -13.81 24.63 -28.30
C SER A 126 -14.28 23.17 -28.43
N GLU A 127 -14.54 22.69 -29.66
CA GLU A 127 -14.90 21.30 -29.96
C GLU A 127 -13.75 20.34 -29.59
N ASN A 128 -12.51 20.68 -29.99
CA ASN A 128 -11.33 19.90 -29.63
C ASN A 128 -11.15 19.79 -28.10
N VAL A 129 -11.27 20.91 -27.38
CA VAL A 129 -11.17 20.94 -25.90
C VAL A 129 -12.30 20.13 -25.26
N MET A 130 -13.50 20.12 -25.83
CA MET A 130 -14.63 19.35 -25.31
C MET A 130 -14.43 17.84 -25.44
N GLU A 131 -13.87 17.35 -26.56
CA GLU A 131 -13.52 15.94 -26.70
C GLU A 131 -12.31 15.53 -25.84
N GLU A 132 -11.35 16.43 -25.61
CA GLU A 132 -10.22 16.19 -24.70
C GLU A 132 -10.69 16.07 -23.23
N LEU A 133 -11.53 17.00 -22.75
CA LEU A 133 -12.17 16.93 -21.42
C LEU A 133 -13.07 15.70 -21.28
N LYS A 134 -13.77 15.30 -22.34
CA LYS A 134 -14.62 14.09 -22.36
C LYS A 134 -13.78 12.81 -22.23
N LYS A 135 -12.61 12.75 -22.89
CA LYS A 135 -11.63 11.68 -22.74
C LYS A 135 -11.04 11.64 -21.31
N GLU A 136 -10.66 12.79 -20.75
CA GLU A 136 -10.17 12.88 -19.37
C GLU A 136 -11.21 12.41 -18.35
N ASN A 137 -12.49 12.79 -18.52
CA ASN A 137 -13.58 12.27 -17.68
C ASN A 137 -13.71 10.74 -17.75
N THR A 138 -13.52 10.11 -18.91
CA THR A 138 -13.54 8.63 -19.02
C THR A 138 -12.33 7.95 -18.37
N ASP A 139 -11.15 8.58 -18.37
CA ASP A 139 -9.98 8.10 -17.61
C ASP A 139 -10.24 8.19 -16.09
N LEU A 140 -10.73 9.35 -15.64
CA LEU A 140 -11.07 9.58 -14.23
C LEU A 140 -12.13 8.61 -13.72
N GLN A 141 -13.19 8.35 -14.49
CA GLN A 141 -14.19 7.33 -14.16
C GLN A 141 -13.56 5.93 -14.02
N SER A 142 -12.73 5.53 -14.98
CA SER A 142 -12.03 4.22 -14.97
C SER A 142 -11.07 4.07 -13.78
N ARG A 143 -10.49 5.19 -13.31
CA ARG A 143 -9.60 5.23 -12.15
C ARG A 143 -10.36 5.24 -10.82
N VAL A 144 -11.57 5.79 -10.78
CA VAL A 144 -12.46 5.72 -9.61
C VAL A 144 -12.92 4.28 -9.40
N THR A 145 -13.45 3.61 -10.44
CA THR A 145 -13.90 2.21 -10.31
C THR A 145 -12.76 1.28 -9.91
N ALA A 146 -11.56 1.44 -10.49
CA ALA A 146 -10.38 0.66 -10.11
C ALA A 146 -9.89 0.93 -8.66
N PHE A 147 -10.25 2.08 -8.07
CA PHE A 147 -9.98 2.38 -6.66
C PHE A 147 -11.06 1.78 -5.74
N GLU A 148 -12.32 1.80 -6.16
CA GLU A 148 -13.45 1.15 -5.47
C GLU A 148 -13.25 -0.38 -5.40
N ASP A 149 -12.91 -1.02 -6.52
CA ASP A 149 -12.52 -2.44 -6.59
C ASP A 149 -11.37 -2.75 -5.62
N LYS A 150 -10.34 -1.90 -5.58
CA LYS A 150 -9.21 -2.07 -4.66
C LYS A 150 -9.62 -1.90 -3.19
N SER A 151 -10.58 -1.02 -2.90
CA SER A 151 -11.09 -0.79 -1.55
C SER A 151 -11.85 -2.01 -1.03
N THR A 152 -12.76 -2.58 -1.82
CA THR A 152 -13.51 -3.79 -1.43
C THR A 152 -12.59 -5.01 -1.23
N VAL A 153 -11.56 -5.18 -2.07
CA VAL A 153 -10.55 -6.23 -1.90
C VAL A 153 -9.72 -6.05 -0.62
N LEU A 154 -9.44 -4.82 -0.19
CA LEU A 154 -8.76 -4.55 1.07
C LEU A 154 -9.65 -4.84 2.27
N GLU A 155 -10.93 -4.47 2.22
CA GLU A 155 -11.92 -4.73 3.27
C GLU A 155 -12.12 -6.24 3.50
N VAL A 156 -12.31 -7.02 2.43
CA VAL A 156 -12.41 -8.50 2.51
C VAL A 156 -11.15 -9.11 3.12
N ARG A 157 -9.96 -8.61 2.77
CA ARG A 157 -8.69 -9.08 3.35
C ARG A 157 -8.52 -8.70 4.82
N MET A 158 -9.03 -7.55 5.25
CA MET A 158 -8.99 -7.11 6.64
C MET A 158 -9.86 -8.01 7.51
N ASN A 159 -11.12 -8.23 7.11
CA ASN A 159 -12.06 -9.10 7.82
C ASN A 159 -11.55 -10.56 7.92
N ALA A 160 -10.87 -11.05 6.88
CA ALA A 160 -10.21 -12.36 6.90
C ALA A 160 -9.04 -12.41 7.90
N SER A 161 -8.21 -11.36 7.95
CA SER A 161 -7.09 -11.26 8.88
C SER A 161 -7.54 -11.10 10.34
N GLU A 162 -8.64 -10.40 10.59
CA GLU A 162 -9.26 -10.32 11.93
C GLU A 162 -9.75 -11.71 12.39
N THR A 163 -10.37 -12.47 11.49
CA THR A 163 -10.82 -13.84 11.76
C THR A 163 -9.64 -14.77 12.10
N GLU A 164 -8.52 -14.65 11.39
CA GLU A 164 -7.28 -15.40 11.66
C GLU A 164 -6.68 -15.04 13.03
N VAL A 165 -6.69 -13.76 13.40
CA VAL A 165 -6.20 -13.28 14.71
C VAL A 165 -7.05 -13.83 15.88
N GLU A 166 -8.37 -13.89 15.76
CA GLU A 166 -9.22 -14.47 16.81
C GLU A 166 -9.05 -15.99 16.94
N GLU A 167 -8.85 -16.72 15.83
CA GLU A 167 -8.53 -18.14 15.90
C GLU A 167 -7.16 -18.40 16.53
N LEU A 168 -6.13 -17.59 16.22
CA LEU A 168 -4.81 -17.68 16.86
C LEU A 168 -4.88 -17.38 18.36
N LYS A 169 -5.67 -16.39 18.80
CA LYS A 169 -5.94 -16.13 20.23
C LYS A 169 -6.59 -17.35 20.90
N ARG A 170 -7.59 -17.96 20.25
CA ARG A 170 -8.28 -19.16 20.75
C ARG A 170 -7.33 -20.34 20.89
N GLN A 171 -6.45 -20.56 19.91
CA GLN A 171 -5.43 -21.60 19.96
C GLN A 171 -4.40 -21.36 21.07
N ASN A 172 -3.94 -20.12 21.27
CA ASN A 172 -3.01 -19.78 22.34
C ASN A 172 -3.62 -20.05 23.73
N ALA A 173 -4.87 -19.66 23.99
CA ALA A 173 -5.53 -19.96 25.27
C ALA A 173 -5.67 -21.48 25.54
N VAL A 174 -5.89 -22.28 24.50
CA VAL A 174 -5.90 -23.76 24.59
C VAL A 174 -4.49 -24.31 24.86
N LEU A 175 -3.44 -23.73 24.26
CA LEU A 175 -2.05 -24.12 24.50
C LEU A 175 -1.60 -23.77 25.93
N GLU A 176 -1.89 -22.56 26.42
CA GLU A 176 -1.64 -22.16 27.81
C GLU A 176 -2.31 -23.11 28.80
N THR A 177 -3.58 -23.43 28.57
CA THR A 177 -4.33 -24.39 29.42
C THR A 177 -3.65 -25.77 29.43
N ARG A 178 -3.24 -26.28 28.27
CA ARG A 178 -2.53 -27.58 28.16
C ARG A 178 -1.14 -27.55 28.79
N MET A 179 -0.42 -26.43 28.69
CA MET A 179 0.89 -26.23 29.29
C MET A 179 0.78 -26.28 30.82
N ASN A 180 -0.14 -25.50 31.40
CA ASN A 180 -0.43 -25.51 32.82
C ASN A 180 -0.83 -26.90 33.34
N THR A 181 -1.65 -27.66 32.61
CA THR A 181 -1.97 -29.06 32.98
C THR A 181 -0.73 -29.94 32.97
N SER A 182 0.09 -29.88 31.91
CA SER A 182 1.29 -30.70 31.77
C SER A 182 2.37 -30.37 32.82
N GLU A 183 2.52 -29.10 33.20
CA GLU A 183 3.41 -28.69 34.28
C GLU A 183 2.97 -29.26 35.64
N ASN A 184 1.66 -29.22 35.94
CA ASN A 184 1.11 -29.82 37.16
C ASN A 184 1.29 -31.36 37.17
N GLU A 185 1.06 -32.04 36.05
CA GLU A 185 1.31 -33.49 35.91
C GLU A 185 2.80 -33.82 36.13
N VAL A 186 3.72 -33.01 35.61
CA VAL A 186 5.17 -33.17 35.79
C VAL A 186 5.60 -32.95 37.24
N GLU A 187 5.06 -31.94 37.94
CA GLU A 187 5.35 -31.72 39.36
C GLU A 187 4.77 -32.83 40.27
N GLU A 188 3.60 -33.35 39.94
CA GLU A 188 3.02 -34.49 40.67
C GLU A 188 3.84 -35.77 40.46
N LEU A 189 4.26 -36.07 39.22
CA LEU A 189 5.16 -37.20 38.93
C LEU A 189 6.53 -37.06 39.62
N LYS A 190 7.06 -35.83 39.73
CA LYS A 190 8.29 -35.57 40.52
C LYS A 190 8.08 -35.88 42.01
N ARG A 191 6.96 -35.47 42.61
CA ARG A 191 6.62 -35.77 44.01
C ARG A 191 6.49 -37.27 44.25
N GLN A 192 5.68 -37.96 43.45
CA GLN A 192 5.52 -39.42 43.54
C GLN A 192 6.85 -40.18 43.38
N ASN A 193 7.77 -39.69 42.54
CA ASN A 193 9.10 -40.28 42.39
C ASN A 193 10.09 -39.87 43.50
N ALA A 194 9.89 -38.75 44.18
CA ALA A 194 10.66 -38.37 45.38
C ALA A 194 10.25 -39.24 46.57
N ASP A 195 8.94 -39.31 46.85
CA ASP A 195 8.32 -40.01 47.99
C ASP A 195 8.40 -41.55 47.89
N ARG A 196 8.67 -42.08 46.68
CA ARG A 196 8.91 -43.50 46.46
C ARG A 196 10.07 -44.03 47.34
N PRO A 197 9.81 -45.00 48.24
CA PRO A 197 10.82 -45.53 49.16
C PRO A 197 11.94 -46.23 48.38
N LYS A 198 13.19 -45.92 48.74
CA LYS A 198 14.40 -46.47 48.12
C LYS A 198 15.20 -47.20 49.20
N VAL A 199 15.28 -48.52 49.08
CA VAL A 199 15.98 -49.39 50.04
C VAL A 199 16.96 -50.25 49.26
N ALA A 200 18.24 -50.11 49.57
CA ALA A 200 19.32 -50.92 48.97
C ALA A 200 20.49 -51.00 49.96
N PHE A 201 20.89 -52.21 50.33
CA PHE A 201 22.02 -52.44 51.22
C PHE A 201 22.99 -53.47 50.62
N SER A 202 24.27 -53.30 50.95
CA SER A 202 25.37 -54.20 50.59
C SER A 202 26.46 -54.05 51.63
N PHE A 203 26.83 -55.16 52.26
CA PHE A 203 27.78 -55.20 53.37
C PHE A 203 28.74 -56.39 53.25
N GLY A 204 30.00 -56.18 53.63
CA GLY A 204 30.97 -57.25 53.93
C GLY A 204 30.84 -57.72 55.39
N LEU A 205 31.33 -58.91 55.69
CA LEU A 205 31.15 -59.51 57.01
C LEU A 205 32.03 -58.85 58.07
N THR A 206 33.36 -58.96 57.95
CA THR A 206 34.34 -58.38 58.88
C THR A 206 35.75 -58.32 58.27
N ASP A 207 36.69 -57.70 58.97
CA ASP A 207 38.13 -57.76 58.71
C ASP A 207 38.87 -58.69 59.71
N ASP A 208 38.18 -59.23 60.72
CA ASP A 208 38.74 -60.05 61.80
C ASP A 208 39.27 -61.44 61.36
N GLY A 209 39.11 -61.82 60.10
CA GLY A 209 39.46 -63.16 59.61
C GLY A 209 38.34 -64.16 59.87
N GLN A 210 38.54 -65.07 60.83
CA GLN A 210 37.61 -66.17 61.06
C GLN A 210 36.50 -65.79 62.04
N VAL A 211 35.25 -66.04 61.66
CA VAL A 211 34.08 -65.98 62.54
C VAL A 211 33.69 -67.40 62.96
N GLY A 212 33.76 -67.67 64.26
CA GLY A 212 33.48 -68.97 64.88
C GLY A 212 34.71 -69.90 65.02
N PRO A 213 34.51 -71.18 65.40
CA PRO A 213 33.21 -71.82 65.64
C PRO A 213 32.64 -71.41 67.00
N PHE A 214 31.31 -71.30 67.06
CA PHE A 214 30.58 -71.01 68.30
C PHE A 214 29.94 -72.28 68.86
N SER A 215 29.67 -72.32 70.17
CA SER A 215 29.00 -73.44 70.84
C SER A 215 27.50 -73.52 70.57
N THR A 216 26.93 -72.47 69.99
CA THR A 216 25.50 -72.30 69.64
C THR A 216 25.39 -71.57 68.32
N ASP A 217 24.19 -71.56 67.73
CA ASP A 217 23.87 -70.73 66.58
C ASP A 217 24.06 -69.24 66.91
N ILE A 218 24.56 -68.45 65.95
CA ILE A 218 24.86 -67.01 66.10
C ILE A 218 24.44 -66.25 64.84
N THR A 219 23.71 -65.14 65.00
CA THR A 219 23.42 -64.20 63.91
C THR A 219 24.70 -63.57 63.36
N LEU A 220 24.92 -63.69 62.05
CA LEU A 220 26.04 -63.07 61.35
C LEU A 220 25.81 -61.57 61.20
N LYS A 221 26.75 -60.79 61.75
CA LYS A 221 26.72 -59.32 61.75
C LYS A 221 27.64 -58.82 60.66
N PHE A 222 27.07 -58.45 59.51
CA PHE A 222 27.84 -57.90 58.41
C PHE A 222 28.18 -56.44 58.72
N SER A 223 29.42 -56.20 59.14
CA SER A 223 29.83 -54.92 59.75
C SER A 223 30.33 -53.89 58.75
N LYS A 224 30.78 -54.32 57.56
CA LYS A 224 31.50 -53.46 56.61
C LYS A 224 30.55 -52.86 55.59
N VAL A 225 30.09 -51.64 55.84
CA VAL A 225 29.16 -50.91 54.98
C VAL A 225 29.77 -50.66 53.59
N PHE A 226 29.15 -51.18 52.53
CA PHE A 226 29.35 -50.65 51.17
C PHE A 226 28.19 -49.72 50.76
N THR A 227 26.96 -50.04 51.18
CA THR A 227 25.75 -49.24 50.93
C THR A 227 24.68 -49.57 51.96
N ASN A 228 23.89 -48.58 52.42
CA ASN A 228 22.72 -48.77 53.29
C ASN A 228 21.62 -47.72 53.03
N PHE A 229 21.19 -47.56 51.78
CA PHE A 229 20.08 -46.67 51.44
C PHE A 229 18.78 -47.17 52.09
N GLY A 230 18.04 -46.24 52.70
CA GLY A 230 16.90 -46.55 53.57
C GLY A 230 17.29 -46.94 55.01
N GLN A 231 18.58 -47.12 55.32
CA GLN A 231 19.12 -47.53 56.63
C GLN A 231 18.42 -48.77 57.23
N ALA A 232 17.97 -49.68 56.36
CA ALA A 232 17.15 -50.82 56.73
C ALA A 232 17.96 -52.02 57.26
N TYR A 233 19.28 -52.08 57.01
CA TYR A 233 20.16 -53.06 57.63
C TYR A 233 20.90 -52.48 58.84
N SER A 234 20.92 -53.22 59.95
CA SER A 234 21.61 -52.85 61.18
C SER A 234 22.84 -53.74 61.41
N PRO A 235 24.08 -53.23 61.21
CA PRO A 235 25.30 -54.01 61.44
C PRO A 235 25.50 -54.39 62.92
N THR A 236 24.84 -53.69 63.86
CA THR A 236 24.93 -53.97 65.30
C THR A 236 24.13 -55.20 65.71
N THR A 237 23.01 -55.50 65.03
CA THR A 237 22.18 -56.69 65.28
C THR A 237 22.48 -57.82 64.29
N GLY A 238 22.78 -57.48 63.04
CA GLY A 238 22.88 -58.39 61.92
C GLY A 238 21.59 -58.50 61.08
N HIS A 239 20.56 -57.72 61.43
CA HIS A 239 19.21 -57.82 60.87
C HIS A 239 18.94 -56.74 59.82
N PHE A 240 18.28 -57.13 58.74
CA PHE A 240 17.50 -56.23 57.90
C PHE A 240 16.07 -56.15 58.45
N THR A 241 15.49 -54.95 58.57
CA THR A 241 14.09 -54.74 58.98
C THR A 241 13.36 -53.97 57.87
N ALA A 242 12.28 -54.52 57.32
CA ALA A 242 11.57 -53.94 56.18
C ALA A 242 10.88 -52.61 56.54
N PRO A 243 11.30 -51.44 55.99
CA PRO A 243 10.75 -50.14 56.38
C PRO A 243 9.36 -49.86 55.78
N VAL A 244 9.00 -50.57 54.70
CA VAL A 244 7.73 -50.51 53.99
C VAL A 244 7.33 -51.91 53.56
N ARG A 245 6.05 -52.09 53.23
CA ARG A 245 5.56 -53.29 52.54
C ARG A 245 6.07 -53.30 51.09
N GLY A 246 6.52 -54.45 50.59
CA GLY A 246 7.04 -54.54 49.22
C GLY A 246 7.68 -55.87 48.86
N VAL A 247 8.21 -55.94 47.63
CA VAL A 247 8.97 -57.09 47.13
C VAL A 247 10.47 -56.78 47.17
N TYR A 248 11.21 -57.61 47.89
CA TYR A 248 12.63 -57.46 48.15
C TYR A 248 13.42 -58.62 47.54
N TYR A 249 14.51 -58.31 46.84
CA TYR A 249 15.53 -59.29 46.46
C TYR A 249 16.65 -59.28 47.50
N PHE A 250 17.11 -60.46 47.91
CA PHE A 250 18.26 -60.65 48.78
C PHE A 250 19.28 -61.59 48.14
N SER A 251 20.56 -61.31 48.32
CA SER A 251 21.64 -62.23 47.94
C SER A 251 22.79 -62.18 48.94
N PHE A 252 23.42 -63.32 49.15
CA PHE A 252 24.62 -63.41 49.98
C PHE A 252 25.68 -64.30 49.33
N THR A 253 26.91 -64.12 49.80
CA THR A 253 27.99 -65.09 49.66
C THR A 253 28.66 -65.21 51.02
N THR A 254 28.87 -66.43 51.50
CA THR A 254 29.67 -66.71 52.68
C THR A 254 30.80 -67.65 52.30
N VAL A 255 31.98 -67.39 52.85
CA VAL A 255 33.22 -68.06 52.47
C VAL A 255 33.86 -68.66 53.71
N ASP A 256 34.57 -69.77 53.57
CA ASP A 256 35.52 -70.27 54.57
C ASP A 256 36.83 -70.64 53.86
N ASN A 257 37.97 -70.50 54.54
CA ASN A 257 39.30 -70.89 54.05
C ASN A 257 39.90 -72.09 54.80
N ARG A 258 39.15 -72.69 55.74
CA ARG A 258 39.54 -73.94 56.40
C ARG A 258 39.40 -75.16 55.48
N LYS A 259 40.33 -76.10 55.65
CA LYS A 259 40.33 -77.42 54.98
C LYS A 259 39.48 -78.40 55.78
N SER A 260 38.75 -79.29 55.10
CA SER A 260 37.95 -80.35 55.73
C SER A 260 36.92 -79.80 56.74
N VAL A 261 36.42 -78.59 56.48
CA VAL A 261 35.40 -77.90 57.29
C VAL A 261 34.16 -77.66 56.45
N GLN A 262 33.01 -77.81 57.11
CA GLN A 262 31.70 -77.53 56.55
C GLN A 262 31.26 -76.12 56.97
N SER A 263 30.65 -75.38 56.05
CA SER A 263 29.96 -74.13 56.34
C SER A 263 28.47 -74.39 56.27
N VAL A 264 27.74 -74.06 57.34
CA VAL A 264 26.27 -74.09 57.38
C VAL A 264 25.75 -72.70 57.76
N VAL A 265 25.14 -72.03 56.79
CA VAL A 265 24.52 -70.71 56.98
C VAL A 265 23.07 -70.73 56.53
N THR A 266 22.23 -70.10 57.35
CA THR A 266 20.78 -70.16 57.21
C THR A 266 20.21 -68.75 57.16
N LEU A 267 19.36 -68.47 56.17
CA LEU A 267 18.64 -67.20 56.08
C LEU A 267 17.25 -67.36 56.70
N TYR A 268 16.91 -66.45 57.60
CA TYR A 268 15.66 -66.42 58.35
C TYR A 268 14.78 -65.23 57.93
N HIS A 269 13.46 -65.39 58.07
CA HIS A 269 12.43 -64.36 57.98
C HIS A 269 11.49 -64.54 59.17
N ASN A 270 11.42 -63.55 60.08
CA ASN A 270 10.59 -63.61 61.30
C ASN A 270 10.69 -64.96 62.05
N ASP A 271 11.90 -65.31 62.51
CA ASP A 271 12.26 -66.57 63.19
C ASP A 271 12.04 -67.88 62.39
N LYS A 272 11.56 -67.80 61.14
CA LYS A 272 11.39 -68.97 60.25
C LYS A 272 12.55 -69.07 59.28
N ARG A 273 13.20 -70.24 59.24
CA ARG A 273 14.20 -70.57 58.22
C ARG A 273 13.56 -70.56 56.82
N VAL A 274 14.13 -69.78 55.91
CA VAL A 274 13.73 -69.70 54.49
C VAL A 274 14.73 -70.43 53.59
N LEU A 275 16.04 -70.26 53.81
CA LEU A 275 17.09 -70.98 53.08
C LEU A 275 18.03 -71.70 54.05
N TRP A 276 18.23 -73.00 53.83
CA TRP A 276 19.32 -73.79 54.42
C TRP A 276 20.44 -73.92 53.38
N ASN A 277 21.67 -73.59 53.74
CA ASN A 277 22.79 -73.62 52.81
C ASN A 277 24.00 -74.27 53.50
N GLN A 278 24.47 -75.37 52.93
CA GLN A 278 25.45 -76.26 53.52
C GLN A 278 26.43 -76.69 52.43
N ASN A 279 27.73 -76.51 52.66
CA ASN A 279 28.77 -77.00 51.76
C ASN A 279 29.99 -77.47 52.55
N SER A 280 30.53 -78.63 52.21
CA SER A 280 31.80 -79.15 52.73
C SER A 280 32.91 -78.90 51.72
N ASN A 281 34.10 -78.54 52.20
CA ASN A 281 35.30 -78.51 51.39
C ASN A 281 36.26 -79.61 51.86
N ASP A 282 36.34 -80.68 51.09
CA ASP A 282 37.12 -81.87 51.44
C ASP A 282 38.61 -81.72 51.08
N GLU A 283 38.98 -80.70 50.30
CA GLU A 283 40.35 -80.44 49.82
C GLU A 283 40.96 -79.11 50.33
N HIS A 284 42.14 -78.76 49.80
CA HIS A 284 42.82 -77.49 50.09
C HIS A 284 42.18 -76.35 49.28
N GLY A 285 41.31 -75.55 49.89
CA GLY A 285 40.62 -74.50 49.13
C GLY A 285 39.80 -73.51 49.94
N TRP A 286 39.22 -72.56 49.19
CA TRP A 286 38.24 -71.60 49.67
C TRP A 286 36.83 -72.17 49.43
N ASN A 287 36.17 -72.63 50.48
CA ASN A 287 34.76 -72.99 50.44
C ASN A 287 33.93 -71.73 50.17
N ARG A 288 32.98 -71.77 49.23
CA ARG A 288 32.05 -70.66 48.96
C ARG A 288 30.62 -71.18 48.89
N VAL A 289 29.72 -70.45 49.53
CA VAL A 289 28.27 -70.69 49.53
C VAL A 289 27.59 -69.39 49.14
N SER A 290 26.90 -69.38 48.01
CA SER A 290 26.17 -68.22 47.51
C SER A 290 24.74 -68.61 47.19
N ASN A 291 23.77 -67.78 47.59
CA ASN A 291 22.36 -68.00 47.27
C ASN A 291 21.61 -66.66 47.24
N SER A 292 20.43 -66.66 46.62
CA SER A 292 19.57 -65.48 46.53
C SER A 292 18.09 -65.85 46.46
N LEU A 293 17.23 -65.01 47.00
CA LEU A 293 15.78 -65.18 46.97
C LEU A 293 15.05 -63.85 46.80
N VAL A 294 13.78 -63.94 46.42
CA VAL A 294 12.83 -62.81 46.43
C VAL A 294 11.77 -63.10 47.49
N LEU A 295 11.47 -62.12 48.34
CA LEU A 295 10.42 -62.18 49.35
C LEU A 295 9.47 -60.99 49.19
N GLN A 296 8.17 -61.21 49.32
CA GLN A 296 7.28 -60.15 49.80
C GLN A 296 7.49 -60.05 51.30
N LEU A 297 7.75 -58.83 51.78
CA LEU A 297 7.86 -58.52 53.21
C LEU A 297 6.81 -57.48 53.59
N GLU A 298 6.24 -57.65 54.78
CA GLU A 298 5.38 -56.65 55.42
C GLU A 298 6.23 -55.68 56.25
N LYS A 299 5.70 -54.49 56.56
CA LYS A 299 6.47 -53.47 57.29
C LYS A 299 6.80 -53.96 58.70
N GLY A 300 8.09 -53.99 59.03
CA GLY A 300 8.62 -54.49 60.30
C GLY A 300 9.09 -55.95 60.25
N ASP A 301 8.90 -56.66 59.13
CA ASP A 301 9.48 -57.99 58.95
C ASP A 301 11.01 -57.95 58.98
N GLU A 302 11.63 -58.93 59.64
CA GLU A 302 13.07 -59.04 59.77
C GLU A 302 13.65 -60.18 58.95
N VAL A 303 14.77 -59.91 58.28
CA VAL A 303 15.56 -60.88 57.51
C VAL A 303 17.02 -60.85 57.97
N TYR A 304 17.58 -62.00 58.34
CA TYR A 304 18.93 -62.11 58.88
C TYR A 304 19.57 -63.45 58.54
N MET A 305 20.89 -63.52 58.67
CA MET A 305 21.66 -64.74 58.47
C MET A 305 22.17 -65.30 59.80
N VAL A 306 22.14 -66.62 59.95
CA VAL A 306 22.62 -67.35 61.12
C VAL A 306 23.71 -68.33 60.69
N LEU A 307 24.85 -68.29 61.38
CA LEU A 307 25.86 -69.35 61.37
C LEU A 307 25.50 -70.38 62.44
N HIS A 308 25.44 -71.65 62.05
CA HIS A 308 25.11 -72.73 62.98
C HIS A 308 26.28 -73.07 63.93
N GLY A 309 25.95 -73.55 65.12
CA GLY A 309 26.94 -73.99 66.12
C GLY A 309 27.90 -75.04 65.56
N GLY A 310 29.19 -74.93 65.92
CA GLY A 310 30.27 -75.81 65.46
C GLY A 310 30.87 -75.47 64.09
N TYR A 311 30.22 -74.63 63.28
CA TYR A 311 30.68 -74.26 61.93
C TYR A 311 31.39 -72.90 61.90
N THR A 312 32.05 -72.58 60.79
CA THR A 312 32.79 -71.32 60.58
C THR A 312 32.47 -70.63 59.26
N VAL A 313 32.75 -69.33 59.23
CA VAL A 313 32.94 -68.53 58.01
C VAL A 313 34.18 -67.64 58.17
N TYR A 314 34.59 -66.97 57.10
CA TYR A 314 35.80 -66.16 57.01
C TYR A 314 35.54 -64.90 56.16
N ASP A 315 36.11 -63.77 56.59
CA ASP A 315 36.21 -62.55 55.78
C ASP A 315 37.44 -61.72 56.15
N ASN A 316 37.91 -60.89 55.23
CA ASN A 316 39.04 -59.99 55.42
C ASN A 316 38.92 -58.77 54.49
N SER A 317 39.99 -57.98 54.34
CA SER A 317 40.01 -56.78 53.48
C SER A 317 39.70 -57.04 52.00
N GLY A 318 39.70 -58.30 51.56
CA GLY A 318 39.28 -58.78 50.24
C GLY A 318 37.77 -59.02 50.08
N ASN A 319 36.96 -58.75 51.10
CA ASN A 319 35.48 -58.74 51.06
C ASN A 319 34.87 -60.01 50.45
N HIS A 320 35.25 -61.15 51.01
CA HIS A 320 34.90 -62.47 50.53
C HIS A 320 33.47 -62.87 50.93
N SER A 321 33.06 -62.55 52.15
CA SER A 321 31.70 -62.81 52.63
C SER A 321 30.86 -61.53 52.58
N THR A 322 29.72 -61.55 51.87
CA THR A 322 28.83 -60.39 51.69
C THR A 322 27.36 -60.74 51.87
N PHE A 323 26.57 -59.76 52.32
CA PHE A 323 25.10 -59.82 52.36
C PHE A 323 24.50 -58.54 51.77
N ASN A 324 23.51 -58.70 50.91
CA ASN A 324 22.95 -57.65 50.06
C ASN A 324 21.44 -57.78 49.98
N GLY A 325 20.74 -56.67 49.78
CA GLY A 325 19.33 -56.69 49.44
C GLY A 325 18.80 -55.36 48.92
N ILE A 326 17.71 -55.41 48.15
CA ILE A 326 17.12 -54.26 47.45
C ILE A 326 15.60 -54.39 47.38
N LEU A 327 14.89 -53.28 47.62
CA LEU A 327 13.46 -53.16 47.33
C LEU A 327 13.28 -53.03 45.81
N LEU A 328 12.64 -54.02 45.18
CA LEU A 328 12.31 -53.99 43.77
C LEU A 328 11.15 -53.02 43.51
N PHE A 329 10.10 -53.11 44.34
CA PHE A 329 8.97 -52.19 44.35
C PHE A 329 8.15 -52.33 45.65
N PRO A 330 7.60 -51.22 46.20
CA PRO A 330 6.60 -51.28 47.27
C PRO A 330 5.28 -51.87 46.77
N LEU A 331 4.44 -52.34 47.69
CA LEU A 331 3.15 -53.02 47.41
C LEU A 331 1.99 -52.54 48.30
#